data_AF-A0A3D0X9J2-F1
#
_entry.id   AF-A0A3D0X9J2-F1
#
_cell.length_a   1.000
_cell.length_b   1.000
_cell.length_c   1.000
_cell.angle_alpha   90.00
_cell.angle_beta   90.00
_cell.angle_gamma   90.00
#
_symmetry.space_group_name_H-M   'P 1'
#
loop_
_entity.id
_entity.type
_entity.pdbx_description
1 polymer ?
#
loop_
_entity_poly.entity_id
_entity_poly.type
_entity_poly.pdbx_seq_one_letter_code
_entity_poly.pdbx_strand_id
1 'polypeptide(L)' 'PGDVIQTVASNPNAIGYASLAAVKDTVKVLKVDGVAPSKETVQDGTYKIQREFVMVTKKGEKLS' A
#
# COMPACT_ATOMS: atom_id res chain seq x y z
N PRO A 1 -13.38 4.09 3.99
CA PRO A 1 -11.97 4.17 4.42
C PRO A 1 -11.74 3.06 5.45
N GLY A 2 -10.64 2.30 5.35
CA GLY A 2 -10.34 1.30 6.38
C GLY A 2 -10.10 1.95 7.74
N ASP A 3 -10.36 1.23 8.83
CA ASP A 3 -10.31 1.74 10.21
C ASP A 3 -9.00 2.48 10.53
N VAL A 4 -7.87 1.94 10.05
CA VAL A 4 -6.53 2.53 10.23
C VAL A 4 -6.46 3.98 9.72
N ILE A 5 -7.08 4.28 8.57
CA ILE A 5 -7.04 5.62 7.97
C ILE A 5 -7.88 6.60 8.79
N GLN A 6 -9.03 6.16 9.31
CA GLN A 6 -9.86 7.01 10.16
C GLN A 6 -9.18 7.31 11.49
N THR A 7 -8.54 6.32 12.12
CA THR A 7 -7.82 6.52 13.38
C THR A 7 -6.60 7.43 13.21
N VAL A 8 -5.85 7.30 12.11
CA VAL A 8 -4.70 8.19 11.84
C VAL A 8 -5.16 9.61 11.51
N ALA A 9 -6.27 9.77 10.78
CA ALA A 9 -6.80 11.10 10.45
C ALA A 9 -7.30 11.89 11.69
N SER A 10 -7.80 11.20 12.73
CA SER A 10 -8.33 11.84 13.94
C SER A 10 -7.29 12.05 15.05
N ASN A 11 -6.09 11.49 14.91
CA ASN A 11 -5.02 11.59 15.91
C ASN A 11 -3.71 12.08 15.26
N PRO A 12 -3.29 13.34 15.50
CA PRO A 12 -2.07 13.90 14.93
C PRO A 12 -0.77 13.14 15.23
N ASN A 13 -0.76 12.33 16.29
CA ASN A 13 0.41 11.55 16.74
C ASN A 13 0.36 10.08 16.29
N ALA A 14 -0.67 9.65 15.56
CA ALA A 14 -0.82 8.27 15.13
C ALA A 14 -0.05 7.98 13.83
N ILE A 15 0.46 6.75 13.73
CA ILE A 15 1.05 6.19 12.50
C ILE A 15 0.43 4.82 12.23
N GLY A 16 0.20 4.52 10.96
CA GLY A 16 -0.41 3.25 10.54
C GLY A 16 0.00 2.83 9.14
N TYR A 17 -0.20 1.56 8.83
CA TYR A 17 0.05 0.99 7.50
C TYR A 17 -1.28 0.75 6.80
N ALA A 18 -1.41 1.27 5.58
CA ALA A 18 -2.60 1.09 4.75
C ALA A 18 -2.17 0.85 3.30
N SER A 19 -3.01 0.14 2.55
CA SER A 19 -2.81 -0.03 1.11
C SER A 19 -2.80 1.33 0.41
N LEU A 20 -1.89 1.53 -0.55
CA LEU A 20 -1.78 2.78 -1.32
C LEU A 20 -3.11 3.19 -1.96
N ALA A 21 -3.91 2.21 -2.42
CA ALA A 21 -5.23 2.44 -2.98
C ALA A 21 -6.28 3.00 -1.99
N ALA A 22 -6.05 2.84 -0.68
CA ALA A 22 -6.96 3.31 0.35
C ALA A 22 -6.63 4.73 0.84
N VAL A 23 -5.43 5.23 0.54
CA VAL A 23 -4.96 6.57 0.95
C VAL A 23 -5.87 7.65 0.36
N LYS A 24 -6.19 8.64 1.19
CA LYS A 24 -6.94 9.86 0.83
C LYS A 24 -6.17 11.08 1.32
N ASP A 25 -6.58 12.26 0.88
CA ASP A 25 -5.99 13.55 1.27
C ASP A 25 -6.10 13.88 2.77
N THR A 26 -6.83 13.06 3.54
CA THR A 26 -7.01 13.20 5.00
C THR A 26 -5.84 12.67 5.83
N VAL A 27 -4.85 12.02 5.23
CA VAL A 27 -3.67 11.49 5.92
C VAL A 27 -2.40 11.86 5.16
N LYS A 28 -1.31 12.12 5.89
CA LYS A 28 -0.01 12.42 5.29
C LYS A 28 0.75 11.13 5.01
N VAL A 29 1.19 10.96 3.77
CA VAL A 29 2.01 9.82 3.36
C VAL A 29 3.48 10.13 3.61
N LEU A 30 4.19 9.17 4.23
CA LEU A 30 5.62 9.27 4.49
C LEU A 30 6.44 8.63 3.37
N LYS A 31 7.61 9.20 3.11
CA LYS A 31 8.62 8.56 2.27
C LYS A 31 9.36 7.51 3.07
N VAL A 32 9.67 6.38 2.45
CA VAL A 32 10.53 5.34 3.04
C VAL A 32 11.86 5.38 2.29
N ASP A 33 12.97 5.54 3.01
CA ASP A 33 14.31 5.70 2.42
C ASP A 33 14.40 6.78 1.32
N GLY A 34 13.63 7.86 1.46
CA GLY A 34 13.57 8.96 0.47
C GLY A 34 12.66 8.71 -0.73
N VAL A 35 12.09 7.50 -0.87
CA VAL A 35 11.17 7.13 -1.95
C VAL A 35 9.72 7.34 -1.51
N ALA A 36 8.94 8.08 -2.31
CA ALA A 36 7.51 8.23 -2.10
C ALA A 36 6.75 7.03 -2.69
N PRO A 37 5.69 6.52 -2.04
CA PRO A 37 4.87 5.49 -2.64
C PRO A 37 4.06 6.05 -3.81
N SER A 38 4.19 5.45 -4.98
CA SER A 38 3.40 5.75 -6.17
C SER A 38 3.21 4.47 -6.99
N LYS A 39 2.43 4.53 -8.06
CA LYS A 39 2.30 3.37 -8.96
C LYS A 39 3.65 3.05 -9.62
N GLU A 40 4.40 4.09 -9.97
CA GLU A 40 5.69 4.03 -10.63
C GLU A 40 6.75 3.42 -9.70
N THR A 41 6.85 3.90 -8.45
CA THR A 41 7.87 3.40 -7.49
C THR A 41 7.57 2.00 -6.95
N VAL A 42 6.32 1.56 -7.04
CA VAL A 42 5.93 0.16 -6.79
C VAL A 42 6.24 -0.72 -8.01
N GLN A 43 6.05 -0.22 -9.22
CA GLN A 43 6.36 -0.99 -10.44
C GLN A 43 7.86 -1.17 -10.66
N ASP A 44 8.67 -0.15 -10.37
CA ASP A 44 10.13 -0.22 -10.51
C ASP A 44 10.84 -0.84 -9.29
N GLY A 45 10.09 -1.09 -8.21
CA GLY A 45 10.56 -1.71 -6.98
C GLY A 45 11.43 -0.85 -6.07
N THR A 46 11.53 0.45 -6.34
CA THR A 46 12.26 1.40 -5.48
C THR A 46 11.52 1.66 -4.17
N TYR A 47 10.19 1.53 -4.15
CA TYR A 47 9.41 1.59 -2.91
C TYR A 47 9.43 0.23 -2.21
N LYS A 48 10.32 0.10 -1.22
CA LYS A 48 10.59 -1.18 -0.53
C LYS A 48 9.40 -1.79 0.22
N ILE A 49 8.42 -0.98 0.64
CA ILE A 49 7.23 -1.46 1.34
C ILE A 49 6.17 -1.88 0.32
N GLN A 50 6.44 -2.99 -0.36
CA GLN A 50 5.56 -3.58 -1.36
C GLN A 50 5.48 -5.09 -1.21
N ARG A 51 4.39 -5.67 -1.71
CA ARG A 51 4.22 -7.12 -1.81
C ARG A 51 3.79 -7.48 -3.22
N GLU A 52 4.36 -8.56 -3.75
CA GLU A 52 3.94 -9.10 -5.03
C GLU A 52 2.52 -9.67 -4.92
N PHE A 53 1.72 -9.44 -5.95
CA PHE A 53 0.44 -10.12 -6.12
C PHE A 53 0.72 -11.50 -6.70
N VAL A 54 0.92 -12.47 -5.81
CA VAL A 54 1.16 -13.85 -6.22
C VAL A 54 -0.15 -14.49 -6.67
N MET A 55 -0.23 -14.88 -7.94
CA MET A 55 -1.33 -15.69 -8.47
C MET A 55 -0.94 -17.16 -8.38
N VAL A 56 -1.56 -17.89 -7.46
CA VAL A 56 -1.34 -19.34 -7.31
C VAL A 56 -2.44 -20.08 -8.05
N THR A 57 -2.04 -20.93 -8.99
CA THR A 57 -2.97 -21.77 -9.76
C THR A 57 -2.56 -23.23 -9.67
N LYS A 58 -3.55 -24.13 -9.76
CA LYS A 58 -3.28 -25.56 -9.75
C LYS A 58 -2.68 -25.97 -11.09
N LYS A 59 -1.49 -26.56 -11.05
CA LYS A 59 -0.78 -27.03 -12.25
C LYS A 59 -1.68 -28.01 -13.02
N GLY A 60 -1.98 -27.70 -14.28
CA GLY A 60 -2.77 -28.55 -15.18
C GLY A 60 -4.29 -28.30 -15.17
N GLU A 61 -4.79 -27.37 -14.36
CA GLU A 61 -6.19 -26.95 -14.43
C GLU A 61 -6.33 -25.71 -15.33
N LYS A 62 -7.33 -25.73 -16.22
CA LYS A 62 -7.63 -24.60 -17.10
C LYS A 62 -8.32 -23.52 -16.27
N LEU A 63 -7.74 -22.33 -16.24
CA LEU A 63 -8.41 -21.15 -15.69
C LEU A 63 -9.59 -20.84 -16.61
N SER A 64 -10.80 -20.96 -16.06
CA SER A 64 -12.06 -20.65 -16.74
C SER A 64 -12.34 -19.15 -16.76
#